data_AF-A0A848SVP1-F1
#
_entry.id   AF-A0A848SVP1-F1
#
_cell.length_a   1.000
_cell.length_b   1.000
_cell.length_c   1.000
_cell.angle_alpha   90.00
_cell.angle_beta   90.00
_cell.angle_gamma   90.00
#
_symmetry.space_group_name_H-M   'P 1'
#
loop_
_entity.id
_entity.type
_entity.pdbx_description
1 polymer ?
#
loop_
_entity_poly.entity_id
_entity_poly.type
_entity_poly.pdbx_seq_one_letter_code
_entity_poly.pdbx_strand_id
1 'polypeptide(L)'
;MAAALASLAACGQMGGDDAGDEIAEAEAEDGDEAEAEAEAEAEMLANGAPAYPGMDISAAAVREPSGDSQTVSFETGADIFDVAEFYRTYYESDDHDITSMSLSAAGESNDQGATVSVSRDSQGGGSRVTIMPRDEAGEFDYSKAYGVNVPAYPGVDAEAVREHEFSNGRRSIRFETSDTPIAVLNFYREALGRNFDIRSTSLNAQSRVYRRSASINVSRRFNANGSRVSTTTRDPNRTAQAARNADK
;
A
#
# COMPACT_ATOMS: atom_id res chain seq x y z
N MET A 1 43.10 -21.01 0.91
CA MET A 1 43.10 -19.53 0.77
C MET A 1 43.18 -19.22 -0.71
N ALA A 2 42.33 -18.31 -1.17
CA ALA A 2 41.91 -18.12 -2.56
C ALA A 2 43.02 -17.82 -3.59
N ALA A 3 42.80 -18.32 -4.81
CA ALA A 3 43.30 -17.77 -6.08
C ALA A 3 42.33 -18.29 -7.16
N ALA A 4 41.46 -17.47 -7.74
CA ALA A 4 41.68 -16.49 -8.81
C ALA A 4 41.29 -17.07 -10.18
N LEU A 5 40.38 -16.34 -10.84
CA LEU A 5 39.86 -16.54 -12.20
C LEU A 5 40.96 -16.52 -13.27
N ALA A 6 40.65 -17.20 -14.39
CA ALA A 6 40.91 -16.86 -15.80
C ALA A 6 41.09 -18.19 -16.59
N SER A 7 40.69 -18.41 -17.84
CA SER A 7 39.98 -17.66 -18.88
C SER A 7 40.01 -18.55 -20.15
N LEU A 8 39.03 -18.36 -21.04
CA LEU A 8 39.06 -18.59 -22.50
C LEU A 8 39.40 -20.02 -23.03
N ALA A 9 38.44 -20.71 -23.66
CA ALA A 9 38.03 -20.61 -25.07
C ALA A 9 38.94 -21.35 -26.05
N ALA A 10 38.36 -22.32 -26.79
CA ALA A 10 38.36 -22.43 -28.26
C ALA A 10 38.29 -23.89 -28.76
N CYS A 11 37.23 -24.13 -29.55
CA CYS A 11 37.21 -24.83 -30.84
C CYS A 11 37.70 -26.29 -30.97
N GLY A 12 36.75 -27.16 -31.36
CA GLY A 12 36.72 -27.64 -32.74
C GLY A 12 37.43 -28.96 -33.07
N GLN A 13 36.64 -30.03 -33.10
CA GLN A 13 36.40 -30.92 -34.26
C GLN A 13 37.57 -31.70 -34.89
N MET A 14 37.52 -33.04 -34.81
CA MET A 14 37.42 -34.00 -35.95
C MET A 14 37.89 -35.42 -35.58
N GLY A 15 37.15 -36.42 -36.08
CA GLY A 15 37.50 -37.85 -36.16
C GLY A 15 36.66 -38.71 -35.21
N GLY A 16 35.95 -39.77 -35.60
CA GLY A 16 35.83 -40.49 -36.86
C GLY A 16 35.30 -41.90 -36.52
N ASP A 17 34.17 -42.25 -37.12
CA ASP A 17 33.51 -43.55 -37.37
C ASP A 17 33.96 -44.86 -36.64
N ASP A 18 32.99 -45.52 -35.98
CA ASP A 18 32.35 -46.79 -36.42
C ASP A 18 32.19 -47.89 -35.33
N ALA A 19 30.98 -48.48 -35.38
CA ALA A 19 30.51 -49.79 -34.92
C ALA A 19 30.43 -50.15 -33.42
N GLY A 20 29.19 -50.33 -32.95
CA GLY A 20 28.83 -51.57 -32.26
C GLY A 20 28.11 -51.45 -30.92
N ASP A 21 26.81 -51.75 -30.98
CA ASP A 21 26.06 -52.59 -30.04
C ASP A 21 25.40 -51.96 -28.80
N GLU A 22 24.15 -52.40 -28.60
CA GLU A 22 23.11 -51.88 -27.72
C GLU A 22 23.39 -52.20 -26.24
N ILE A 23 23.31 -51.18 -25.37
CA ILE A 23 22.70 -51.33 -24.03
C ILE A 23 21.97 -50.02 -23.71
N ALA A 24 20.65 -50.11 -23.67
CA ALA A 24 19.78 -49.10 -23.09
C ALA A 24 20.06 -48.99 -21.58
N GLU A 25 20.20 -47.77 -21.06
CA GLU A 25 19.68 -47.43 -19.73
C GLU A 25 19.71 -45.90 -19.51
N ALA A 26 18.49 -45.36 -19.46
CA ALA A 26 18.02 -44.19 -18.74
C ALA A 26 18.84 -42.88 -18.86
N GLU A 27 18.35 -42.01 -19.74
CA GLU A 27 18.36 -40.57 -19.51
C GLU A 27 17.62 -40.29 -18.19
N ALA A 28 18.36 -39.96 -17.14
CA ALA A 28 17.83 -39.09 -16.09
C ALA A 28 18.05 -37.66 -16.59
N GLU A 29 17.17 -37.21 -17.48
CA GLU A 29 16.82 -35.80 -17.50
C GLU A 29 16.30 -35.50 -16.08
N ASP A 30 17.10 -34.77 -15.29
CA ASP A 30 16.57 -34.05 -14.13
C ASP A 30 15.53 -33.10 -14.69
N GLY A 31 14.29 -33.59 -14.73
CA GLY A 31 13.11 -32.79 -14.92
C GLY A 31 13.12 -31.78 -13.78
N ASP A 32 13.47 -30.54 -14.12
CA ASP A 32 13.02 -29.37 -13.38
C ASP A 32 11.49 -29.52 -13.29
N GLU A 33 11.03 -30.10 -12.19
CA GLU A 33 9.66 -29.96 -11.72
C GLU A 33 9.50 -28.48 -11.38
N ALA A 34 9.31 -27.68 -12.41
CA ALA A 34 8.64 -26.41 -12.29
C ALA A 34 7.24 -26.74 -11.78
N GLU A 35 7.09 -26.78 -10.46
CA GLU A 35 5.80 -26.62 -9.80
C GLU A 35 5.28 -25.24 -10.24
N ALA A 36 4.58 -25.24 -11.38
CA ALA A 36 3.64 -24.20 -11.70
C ALA A 36 2.54 -24.33 -10.65
N GLU A 37 2.76 -23.71 -9.49
CA GLU A 37 1.66 -23.32 -8.63
C GLU A 37 0.72 -22.51 -9.52
N ALA A 38 -0.38 -23.13 -9.94
CA ALA A 38 -1.45 -22.42 -10.59
C ALA A 38 -1.89 -21.34 -9.61
N GLU A 39 -1.50 -20.09 -9.87
CA GLU A 39 -1.99 -18.93 -9.14
C GLU A 39 -3.51 -19.05 -9.17
N ALA A 40 -4.12 -19.36 -8.02
CA ALA A 40 -5.56 -19.44 -7.92
C ALA A 40 -6.09 -18.05 -8.33
N GLU A 41 -6.83 -17.98 -9.44
CA GLU A 41 -7.47 -16.74 -9.87
C GLU A 41 -8.28 -16.20 -8.69
N ALA A 42 -7.96 -14.98 -8.24
CA ALA A 42 -8.61 -14.38 -7.09
C ALA A 42 -10.12 -14.32 -7.32
N GLU A 43 -10.91 -14.79 -6.35
CA GLU A 43 -12.37 -14.66 -6.40
C GLU A 43 -12.73 -13.18 -6.59
N MET A 44 -13.71 -12.87 -7.43
CA MET A 44 -14.06 -11.48 -7.73
C MET A 44 -15.22 -11.00 -6.87
N LEU A 45 -15.10 -9.81 -6.30
CA LEU A 45 -16.17 -9.10 -5.61
C LEU A 45 -17.25 -8.62 -6.59
N ALA A 46 -18.42 -8.27 -6.06
CA ALA A 46 -19.56 -7.85 -6.87
C ALA A 46 -19.31 -6.60 -7.74
N ASN A 47 -18.34 -5.74 -7.38
CA ASN A 47 -17.93 -4.59 -8.19
C ASN A 47 -16.83 -4.95 -9.22
N GLY A 48 -16.38 -6.20 -9.29
CA GLY A 48 -15.28 -6.63 -10.14
C GLY A 48 -13.89 -6.25 -9.63
N ALA A 49 -13.72 -6.03 -8.34
CA ALA A 49 -12.40 -6.00 -7.71
C ALA A 49 -12.04 -7.41 -7.19
N PRO A 50 -10.75 -7.80 -7.15
CA PRO A 50 -10.36 -9.10 -6.62
C PRO A 50 -10.61 -9.15 -5.11
N ALA A 51 -11.01 -10.30 -4.60
CA ALA A 51 -11.10 -10.58 -3.18
C ALA A 51 -9.71 -11.01 -2.69
N TYR A 52 -9.24 -10.35 -1.63
CA TYR A 52 -8.05 -10.79 -0.91
C TYR A 52 -8.25 -12.22 -0.38
N PRO A 53 -7.26 -13.13 -0.49
CA PRO A 53 -7.38 -14.49 0.03
C PRO A 53 -7.78 -14.52 1.52
N GLY A 54 -8.85 -15.25 1.85
CA GLY A 54 -9.37 -15.32 3.22
C GLY A 54 -10.17 -14.10 3.66
N MET A 55 -10.50 -13.17 2.76
CA MET A 55 -11.46 -12.10 3.01
C MET A 55 -12.84 -12.69 3.33
N ASP A 56 -13.47 -12.18 4.38
CA ASP A 56 -14.90 -12.35 4.57
C ASP A 56 -15.64 -11.41 3.61
N ILE A 57 -15.97 -11.92 2.43
CA ILE A 57 -16.64 -11.16 1.35
C ILE A 57 -17.96 -10.54 1.85
N SER A 58 -18.64 -11.18 2.80
CA SER A 58 -19.90 -10.66 3.36
C SER A 58 -19.70 -9.43 4.27
N ALA A 59 -18.49 -9.26 4.81
CA ALA A 59 -18.11 -8.10 5.61
C ALA A 59 -17.49 -6.96 4.78
N ALA A 60 -17.21 -7.19 3.50
CA ALA A 60 -16.68 -6.17 2.61
C ALA A 60 -17.80 -5.19 2.17
N ALA A 61 -17.64 -3.92 2.52
CA ALA A 61 -18.46 -2.85 1.96
C ALA A 61 -17.96 -2.54 0.55
N VAL A 62 -18.68 -3.08 -0.43
CA VAL A 62 -18.43 -2.86 -1.85
C VAL A 62 -19.36 -1.75 -2.35
N ARG A 63 -18.78 -0.72 -2.96
CA ARG A 63 -19.54 0.39 -3.56
C ARG A 63 -19.05 0.67 -4.97
N GLU A 64 -19.99 0.89 -5.88
CA GLU A 64 -19.76 1.52 -7.18
C GLU A 64 -20.48 2.87 -7.18
N PRO A 65 -19.86 3.94 -6.64
CA PRO A 65 -20.50 5.26 -6.60
C PRO A 65 -20.83 5.82 -7.99
N SER A 66 -20.15 5.34 -9.03
CA SER A 66 -20.47 5.52 -10.45
C SER A 66 -19.85 4.36 -11.26
N GLY A 67 -20.29 4.13 -12.50
CA GLY A 67 -19.68 3.08 -13.36
C GLY A 67 -18.17 3.27 -13.60
N ASP A 68 -17.65 4.45 -13.30
CA ASP A 68 -16.26 4.87 -13.44
C ASP A 68 -15.47 4.77 -12.11
N SER A 69 -16.06 4.27 -11.03
CA SER A 69 -15.38 4.17 -9.74
C SER A 69 -15.75 2.90 -8.96
N GLN A 70 -14.74 2.15 -8.55
CA GLN A 70 -14.85 1.03 -7.63
C GLN A 70 -14.31 1.43 -6.27
N THR A 71 -15.05 1.15 -5.20
CA THR A 71 -14.54 1.26 -3.83
C THR A 71 -14.74 -0.05 -3.08
N VAL A 72 -13.65 -0.56 -2.50
CA VAL A 72 -13.66 -1.72 -1.61
C VAL A 72 -13.24 -1.26 -0.22
N SER A 73 -14.02 -1.58 0.80
CA SER A 73 -13.70 -1.27 2.19
C SER A 73 -13.99 -2.44 3.09
N PHE A 74 -13.01 -2.90 3.87
CA PHE A 74 -13.20 -4.06 4.75
C PHE A 74 -12.25 -4.05 5.94
N GLU A 75 -12.62 -4.84 6.94
CA GLU A 75 -11.80 -5.12 8.11
C GLU A 75 -11.08 -6.46 7.95
N THR A 76 -9.80 -6.48 8.25
CA THR A 76 -8.98 -7.70 8.15
C THR A 76 -8.25 -8.02 9.45
N GLY A 77 -8.05 -9.31 9.70
CA GLY A 77 -7.12 -9.82 10.72
C GLY A 77 -5.71 -10.05 10.18
N ALA A 78 -5.53 -10.07 8.85
CA ALA A 78 -4.22 -10.10 8.21
C ALA A 78 -3.49 -8.77 8.39
N ASP A 79 -2.19 -8.73 8.12
CA ASP A 79 -1.46 -7.46 8.12
C ASP A 79 -2.03 -6.55 7.02
N ILE A 80 -2.36 -5.32 7.41
CA ILE A 80 -3.02 -4.36 6.50
C ILE A 80 -2.16 -3.99 5.29
N PHE A 81 -0.83 -4.12 5.40
CA PHE A 81 0.09 -3.81 4.32
C PHE A 81 0.24 -4.97 3.35
N ASP A 82 0.19 -6.23 3.83
CA ASP A 82 0.15 -7.40 2.95
C ASP A 82 -1.12 -7.37 2.08
N VAL A 83 -2.24 -6.94 2.66
CA VAL A 83 -3.49 -6.72 1.93
C VAL A 83 -3.37 -5.59 0.93
N ALA A 84 -2.80 -4.44 1.32
CA ALA A 84 -2.61 -3.32 0.41
C ALA A 84 -1.67 -3.68 -0.76
N GLU A 85 -0.63 -4.47 -0.48
CA GLU A 85 0.34 -4.95 -1.46
C GLU A 85 -0.29 -5.92 -2.47
N PHE A 86 -1.15 -6.85 -2.03
CA PHE A 86 -1.92 -7.70 -2.92
C PHE A 86 -2.69 -6.88 -3.96
N TYR A 87 -3.43 -5.87 -3.51
CA TYR A 87 -4.21 -5.04 -4.41
C TYR A 87 -3.35 -4.11 -5.28
N ARG A 88 -2.21 -3.65 -4.76
CA ARG A 88 -1.23 -2.88 -5.55
C ARG A 88 -0.75 -3.71 -6.73
N THR A 89 -0.27 -4.92 -6.46
CA THR A 89 0.22 -5.86 -7.47
C THR A 89 -0.87 -6.17 -8.50
N TYR A 90 -2.09 -6.44 -8.05
CA TYR A 90 -3.22 -6.66 -8.94
C TYR A 90 -3.47 -5.48 -9.87
N TYR A 91 -3.60 -4.26 -9.33
CA TYR A 91 -3.92 -3.09 -10.14
C TYR A 91 -2.78 -2.69 -11.08
N GLU A 92 -1.53 -2.85 -10.66
CA GLU A 92 -0.38 -2.65 -11.55
C GLU A 92 -0.38 -3.66 -12.71
N SER A 93 -0.80 -4.91 -12.46
CA SER A 93 -0.95 -5.93 -13.52
C SER A 93 -2.14 -5.66 -14.45
N ASP A 94 -3.20 -5.03 -13.94
CA ASP A 94 -4.42 -4.68 -14.69
C ASP A 94 -4.34 -3.27 -15.33
N ASP A 95 -3.15 -2.81 -15.69
CA ASP A 95 -2.91 -1.52 -16.34
C ASP A 95 -3.48 -0.29 -15.60
N HIS A 96 -3.49 -0.32 -14.27
CA HIS A 96 -3.78 0.85 -13.46
C HIS A 96 -2.49 1.50 -12.94
N ASP A 97 -2.51 2.83 -12.87
CA ASP A 97 -1.51 3.61 -12.17
C ASP A 97 -1.95 3.88 -10.73
N ILE A 98 -1.09 3.57 -9.77
CA ILE A 98 -1.27 4.02 -8.39
C ILE A 98 -1.11 5.54 -8.33
N THR A 99 -2.21 6.22 -8.04
CA THR A 99 -2.27 7.69 -8.01
C THR A 99 -2.04 8.25 -6.62
N SER A 100 -2.48 7.53 -5.59
CA SER A 100 -2.21 7.90 -4.20
C SER A 100 -2.31 6.73 -3.24
N MET A 101 -1.62 6.84 -2.12
CA MET A 101 -1.74 5.94 -0.99
C MET A 101 -1.80 6.76 0.30
N SER A 102 -2.41 6.20 1.34
CA SER A 102 -2.41 6.82 2.66
C SER A 102 -2.28 5.79 3.77
N LEU A 103 -1.79 6.26 4.92
CA LEU A 103 -1.83 5.52 6.17
C LEU A 103 -2.42 6.43 7.25
N SER A 104 -3.15 5.82 8.18
CA SER A 104 -3.58 6.49 9.41
C SER A 104 -2.99 5.77 10.60
N ALA A 105 -2.21 6.49 11.38
CA ALA A 105 -1.63 6.06 12.63
C ALA A 105 -2.33 6.77 13.80
N ALA A 106 -2.49 6.06 14.93
CA ALA A 106 -3.11 6.59 16.13
C ALA A 106 -2.35 6.12 17.38
N GLY A 107 -2.27 6.98 18.39
CA GLY A 107 -1.60 6.70 19.65
C GLY A 107 -2.51 6.00 20.66
N GLU A 108 -2.04 5.91 21.90
CA GLU A 108 -2.83 5.39 23.02
C GLU A 108 -4.07 6.25 23.30
N SER A 109 -3.97 7.57 23.10
CA SER A 109 -5.11 8.48 23.06
C SER A 109 -5.57 8.75 21.62
N ASN A 110 -6.86 8.97 21.42
CA ASN A 110 -7.42 9.27 20.09
C ASN A 110 -6.96 10.61 19.50
N ASP A 111 -6.37 11.46 20.35
CA ASP A 111 -5.86 12.80 20.02
C ASP A 111 -4.36 12.77 19.69
N GLN A 112 -3.76 11.57 19.67
CA GLN A 112 -2.39 11.36 19.21
C GLN A 112 -2.42 10.56 17.92
N GLY A 113 -1.61 10.96 16.94
CA GLY A 113 -1.49 10.24 15.68
C GLY A 113 -1.25 11.15 14.48
N ALA A 114 -1.30 10.54 13.30
CA ALA A 114 -1.16 11.26 12.06
C ALA A 114 -1.87 10.51 10.92
N THR A 115 -2.37 11.26 9.96
CA THR A 115 -2.70 10.73 8.64
C THR A 115 -1.62 11.20 7.67
N VAL A 116 -0.97 10.27 6.99
CA VAL A 116 0.00 10.56 5.93
C VAL A 116 -0.59 10.12 4.61
N SER A 117 -0.70 11.04 3.67
CA SER A 117 -1.17 10.79 2.31
C SER A 117 -0.06 11.15 1.33
N VAL A 118 0.20 10.24 0.39
CA VAL A 118 1.20 10.41 -0.66
C VAL A 118 0.51 10.25 -1.99
N SER A 119 0.63 11.24 -2.87
CA SER A 119 0.12 11.18 -4.24
C SER A 119 1.27 11.28 -5.22
N ARG A 120 1.19 10.55 -6.33
CA ARG A 120 2.12 10.72 -7.43
C ARG A 120 2.00 12.15 -7.96
N ASP A 121 3.13 12.81 -8.13
CA ASP A 121 3.15 14.10 -8.80
C ASP A 121 2.93 13.89 -10.31
N SER A 122 1.96 14.62 -10.85
CA SER A 122 1.54 14.50 -12.24
C SER A 122 2.52 15.14 -13.22
N GLN A 123 3.49 15.93 -12.75
CA GLN A 123 4.39 16.71 -13.61
C GLN A 123 5.87 16.28 -13.53
N GLY A 124 6.34 15.74 -12.40
CA GLY A 124 7.77 15.45 -12.19
C GLY A 124 8.12 13.99 -11.91
N GLY A 125 7.16 13.06 -11.87
CA GLY A 125 7.41 11.64 -11.53
C GLY A 125 7.76 11.37 -10.06
N GLY A 126 7.88 12.42 -9.25
CA GLY A 126 8.05 12.33 -7.80
C GLY A 126 6.73 12.15 -7.04
N SER A 127 6.76 12.45 -5.75
CA SER A 127 5.61 12.35 -4.85
C SER A 127 5.32 13.68 -4.17
N ARG A 128 4.04 14.02 -4.12
CA ARG A 128 3.52 15.04 -3.21
C ARG A 128 3.04 14.37 -1.93
N VAL A 129 3.55 14.84 -0.81
CA VAL A 129 3.25 14.30 0.52
C VAL A 129 2.41 15.30 1.29
N THR A 130 1.38 14.81 1.97
CA THR A 130 0.56 15.57 2.91
C THR A 130 0.46 14.82 4.22
N ILE A 131 0.79 15.51 5.30
CA ILE A 131 0.71 14.98 6.67
C ILE A 131 -0.31 15.82 7.43
N MET A 132 -1.21 15.14 8.13
CA MET A 132 -2.13 15.76 9.07
C MET A 132 -1.88 15.15 10.45
N PRO A 133 -1.05 15.80 11.28
CA PRO A 133 -0.92 15.45 12.69
C PRO A 133 -2.26 15.61 13.40
N ARG A 134 -2.49 14.81 14.45
CA ARG A 134 -3.70 14.86 15.27
C ARG A 134 -3.51 15.57 16.62
N ASP A 135 -2.33 16.14 16.88
CA ASP A 135 -2.02 16.79 18.16
C ASP A 135 -2.83 18.08 18.41
N GLU A 136 -3.12 18.34 19.69
CA GLU A 136 -3.53 19.67 20.16
C GLU A 136 -2.29 20.59 20.10
N ALA A 137 -2.20 21.40 19.05
CA ALA A 137 -1.41 22.64 18.95
C ALA A 137 -0.15 22.71 19.86
N GLY A 138 0.82 21.82 19.64
CA GLY A 138 2.16 21.93 20.21
C GLY A 138 3.05 22.90 19.42
N GLU A 139 4.10 23.41 20.08
CA GLU A 139 5.17 24.21 19.45
C GLU A 139 5.99 23.31 18.51
N PHE A 140 6.19 23.75 17.26
CA PHE A 140 6.77 22.95 16.19
C PHE A 140 8.27 23.20 16.05
N ASP A 141 9.09 22.14 16.03
CA ASP A 141 10.52 22.23 15.75
C ASP A 141 10.83 21.71 14.33
N TYR A 142 10.91 22.65 13.38
CA TYR A 142 11.25 22.39 11.97
C TYR A 142 12.64 21.78 11.78
N SER A 143 13.50 21.77 12.81
CA SER A 143 14.81 21.18 12.69
C SER A 143 14.79 19.64 12.75
N LYS A 144 13.70 19.00 13.25
CA LYS A 144 13.67 17.55 13.48
C LYS A 144 12.31 16.84 13.32
N ALA A 145 11.16 17.51 13.40
CA ALA A 145 9.85 16.82 13.39
C ALA A 145 8.74 17.61 12.69
N TYR A 146 7.81 16.90 12.05
CA TYR A 146 6.61 17.46 11.43
C TYR A 146 5.44 17.61 12.41
N GLY A 147 5.73 17.92 13.67
CA GLY A 147 4.77 17.94 14.80
C GLY A 147 5.14 16.92 15.86
N VAL A 148 4.33 16.77 16.91
CA VAL A 148 4.65 15.84 18.00
C VAL A 148 4.68 14.41 17.45
N ASN A 149 5.85 13.77 17.54
CA ASN A 149 6.10 12.37 17.17
C ASN A 149 5.91 12.01 15.68
N VAL A 150 5.73 12.97 14.77
CA VAL A 150 5.78 12.70 13.32
C VAL A 150 7.19 12.98 12.78
N PRO A 151 7.91 11.95 12.30
CA PRO A 151 9.29 12.10 11.88
C PRO A 151 9.41 12.86 10.55
N ALA A 152 10.45 13.69 10.44
CA ALA A 152 10.77 14.37 9.20
C ALA A 152 11.22 13.38 8.12
N TYR A 153 10.85 13.63 6.86
CA TYR A 153 11.26 12.78 5.75
C TYR A 153 12.71 13.10 5.36
N PRO A 154 13.59 12.10 5.23
CA PRO A 154 14.99 12.34 4.90
C PRO A 154 15.13 13.00 3.52
N GLY A 155 16.07 13.94 3.40
CA GLY A 155 16.39 14.58 2.12
C GLY A 155 15.43 15.70 1.68
N VAL A 156 14.43 16.04 2.50
CA VAL A 156 13.55 17.19 2.26
C VAL A 156 14.12 18.43 2.95
N ASP A 157 14.33 19.48 2.16
CA ASP A 157 14.71 20.79 2.69
C ASP A 157 13.58 21.37 3.55
N ALA A 158 13.92 21.86 4.75
CA ALA A 158 12.97 22.50 5.65
C ALA A 158 12.28 23.71 4.98
N GLU A 159 12.97 24.43 4.09
CA GLU A 159 12.40 25.58 3.37
C GLU A 159 11.36 25.18 2.30
N ALA A 160 11.41 23.92 1.83
CA ALA A 160 10.47 23.37 0.86
C ALA A 160 9.17 22.87 1.53
N VAL A 161 9.17 22.72 2.85
CA VAL A 161 7.99 22.31 3.62
C VAL A 161 7.00 23.46 3.73
N ARG A 162 5.72 23.17 3.49
CA ARG A 162 4.60 24.11 3.58
C ARG A 162 3.65 23.66 4.66
N GLU A 163 3.32 24.57 5.57
CA GLU A 163 2.32 24.35 6.60
C GLU A 163 1.06 25.15 6.30
N HIS A 164 -0.08 24.55 6.61
CA HIS A 164 -1.37 25.20 6.61
C HIS A 164 -2.12 24.87 7.89
N GLU A 165 -2.40 25.90 8.69
CA GLU A 165 -3.26 25.81 9.86
C GLU A 165 -4.72 26.11 9.49
N PHE A 166 -5.63 25.27 9.93
CA PHE A 166 -7.06 25.42 9.74
C PHE A 166 -7.68 26.18 10.92
N SER A 167 -8.82 26.83 10.71
CA SER A 167 -9.52 27.62 11.74
C SER A 167 -9.97 26.82 12.97
N ASN A 168 -9.99 25.48 12.89
CA ASN A 168 -10.31 24.57 13.98
C ASN A 168 -9.07 24.03 14.71
N GLY A 169 -7.90 24.65 14.52
CA GLY A 169 -6.64 24.25 15.15
C GLY A 169 -5.98 23.02 14.51
N ARG A 170 -6.61 22.40 13.50
CA ARG A 170 -5.97 21.32 12.74
C ARG A 170 -4.86 21.89 11.86
N ARG A 171 -3.88 21.06 11.53
CA ARG A 171 -2.77 21.46 10.66
C ARG A 171 -2.58 20.46 9.51
N SER A 172 -2.00 20.95 8.42
CA SER A 172 -1.59 20.17 7.26
C SER A 172 -0.18 20.58 6.88
N ILE A 173 0.70 19.61 6.75
CA ILE A 173 2.09 19.80 6.33
C ILE A 173 2.25 19.15 4.98
N ARG A 174 2.92 19.84 4.05
CA ARG A 174 3.07 19.39 2.67
C ARG A 174 4.49 19.62 2.18
N PHE A 175 5.00 18.67 1.43
CA PHE A 175 6.26 18.79 0.72
C PHE A 175 6.22 17.92 -0.54
N GLU A 176 7.21 18.11 -1.41
CA GLU A 176 7.41 17.31 -2.61
C GLU A 176 8.78 16.61 -2.52
N THR A 177 8.88 15.40 -3.05
CA THR A 177 10.12 14.62 -3.11
C THR A 177 10.20 13.91 -4.46
N SER A 178 11.41 13.61 -4.93
CA SER A 178 11.64 12.78 -6.12
C SER A 178 11.34 11.29 -5.89
N ASP A 179 11.18 10.87 -4.64
CA ASP A 179 10.94 9.47 -4.29
C ASP A 179 9.56 8.99 -4.72
N THR A 180 9.43 7.67 -4.90
CA THR A 180 8.16 7.04 -5.27
C THR A 180 7.17 7.06 -4.10
N PRO A 181 5.85 7.04 -4.37
CA PRO A 181 4.86 7.02 -3.29
C PRO A 181 5.04 5.87 -2.30
N ILE A 182 5.54 4.73 -2.77
CA ILE A 182 5.80 3.53 -1.97
C ILE A 182 6.97 3.73 -1.03
N ALA A 183 8.09 4.28 -1.52
CA ALA A 183 9.26 4.56 -0.68
C ALA A 183 8.89 5.51 0.46
N VAL A 184 8.14 6.57 0.15
CA VAL A 184 7.66 7.52 1.15
C VAL A 184 6.74 6.85 2.17
N LEU A 185 5.77 6.06 1.72
CA LEU A 185 4.81 5.42 2.62
C LEU A 185 5.49 4.39 3.53
N ASN A 186 6.48 3.63 3.02
CA ASN A 186 7.25 2.66 3.80
C ASN A 186 8.06 3.33 4.91
N PHE A 187 8.69 4.48 4.62
CA PHE A 187 9.34 5.27 5.66
C PHE A 187 8.37 5.63 6.78
N TYR A 188 7.19 6.18 6.46
CA TYR A 188 6.23 6.58 7.49
C TYR A 188 5.59 5.39 8.19
N ARG A 189 5.40 4.27 7.53
CA ARG A 189 4.98 3.00 8.15
C ARG A 189 5.95 2.62 9.26
N GLU A 190 7.24 2.54 8.93
CA GLU A 190 8.27 2.14 9.90
C GLU A 190 8.43 3.17 11.02
N ALA A 191 8.45 4.45 10.65
CA ALA A 191 8.78 5.51 11.58
C ALA A 191 7.61 5.80 12.54
N LEU A 192 6.36 5.73 12.08
CA LEU A 192 5.19 5.85 12.95
C LEU A 192 4.89 4.54 13.68
N GLY A 193 5.08 3.38 13.07
CA GLY A 193 4.82 2.07 13.68
C GLY A 193 5.62 1.78 14.95
N ARG A 194 6.70 2.54 15.22
CA ARG A 194 7.45 2.45 16.48
C ARG A 194 6.69 3.01 17.68
N ASN A 195 5.86 4.03 17.47
CA ASN A 195 5.22 4.80 18.54
C ASN A 195 3.69 4.85 18.42
N PHE A 196 3.13 4.41 17.29
CA PHE A 196 1.72 4.50 16.96
C PHE A 196 1.20 3.19 16.41
N ASP A 197 -0.08 2.93 16.66
CA ASP A 197 -0.82 1.85 16.03
C ASP A 197 -1.32 2.31 14.66
N ILE A 198 -0.91 1.62 13.59
CA ILE A 198 -1.40 1.90 12.24
C ILE A 198 -2.75 1.22 12.08
N ARG A 199 -3.82 2.04 12.03
CA ARG A 199 -5.20 1.56 12.05
C ARG A 199 -5.74 1.24 10.66
N SER A 200 -5.30 1.97 9.65
CA SER A 200 -5.80 1.80 8.29
C SER A 200 -4.79 2.26 7.25
N THR A 201 -4.92 1.69 6.06
CA THR A 201 -4.25 2.16 4.86
C THR A 201 -5.26 2.24 3.71
N SER A 202 -5.02 3.17 2.79
CA SER A 202 -5.82 3.27 1.57
C SER A 202 -4.93 3.33 0.35
N LEU A 203 -5.44 2.83 -0.76
CA LEU A 203 -4.80 2.89 -2.07
C LEU A 203 -5.82 3.39 -3.08
N ASN A 204 -5.42 4.32 -3.94
CA ASN A 204 -6.20 4.75 -5.08
C ASN A 204 -5.40 4.51 -6.36
N ALA A 205 -6.03 3.81 -7.30
CA ALA A 205 -5.50 3.51 -8.61
C ALA A 205 -6.42 4.07 -9.70
N GLN A 206 -5.85 4.40 -10.85
CA GLN A 206 -6.60 4.87 -12.02
C GLN A 206 -6.20 4.06 -13.23
N SER A 207 -7.17 3.53 -13.97
CA SER A 207 -6.91 2.78 -15.19
C SER A 207 -6.25 3.68 -16.25
N ARG A 208 -5.25 3.14 -16.94
CA ARG A 208 -4.60 3.80 -18.09
C ARG A 208 -5.46 3.74 -19.34
N VAL A 209 -6.28 2.71 -19.46
CA VAL A 209 -7.07 2.40 -20.65
C VAL A 209 -8.49 2.95 -20.52
N TYR A 210 -9.05 2.90 -19.31
CA TYR A 210 -10.42 3.29 -19.03
C TYR A 210 -10.48 4.51 -18.12
N ARG A 211 -11.58 5.28 -18.14
CA ARG A 211 -11.83 6.34 -17.14
C ARG A 211 -12.29 5.75 -15.81
N ARG A 212 -11.70 4.64 -15.37
CA ARG A 212 -12.08 3.95 -14.14
C ARG A 212 -11.08 4.26 -13.03
N SER A 213 -11.59 4.52 -11.85
CA SER A 213 -10.82 4.65 -10.61
C SER A 213 -11.13 3.48 -9.68
N ALA A 214 -10.13 3.01 -8.97
CA ALA A 214 -10.27 2.01 -7.94
C ALA A 214 -9.73 2.55 -6.62
N SER A 215 -10.52 2.42 -5.57
CA SER A 215 -10.16 2.84 -4.21
C SER A 215 -10.31 1.67 -3.27
N ILE A 216 -9.29 1.43 -2.46
CA ILE A 216 -9.33 0.43 -1.41
C ILE A 216 -9.05 1.10 -0.09
N ASN A 217 -9.84 0.74 0.91
CA ASN A 217 -9.65 1.15 2.28
C ASN A 217 -9.58 -0.11 3.14
N VAL A 218 -8.40 -0.38 3.68
CA VAL A 218 -8.17 -1.53 4.57
C VAL A 218 -8.04 -1.00 5.99
N SER A 219 -8.86 -1.51 6.89
CA SER A 219 -8.74 -1.22 8.32
C SER A 219 -8.47 -2.49 9.11
N ARG A 220 -7.72 -2.36 10.21
CA ARG A 220 -7.55 -3.46 11.16
C ARG A 220 -8.89 -3.83 11.78
N ARG A 221 -9.14 -5.13 11.95
CA ARG A 221 -10.29 -5.63 12.72
C ARG A 221 -10.07 -5.51 14.22
N PHE A 222 -8.82 -5.61 14.67
CA PHE A 222 -8.43 -5.53 16.07
C PHE A 222 -7.31 -4.51 16.26
N ASN A 223 -7.36 -3.73 17.35
CA ASN A 223 -6.26 -2.85 17.78
C ASN A 223 -5.06 -3.68 18.26
N ALA A 224 -3.92 -3.04 18.49
CA ALA A 224 -2.72 -3.68 19.06
C ALA A 224 -2.97 -4.44 20.39
N ASN A 225 -3.99 -4.05 21.17
CA ASN A 225 -4.38 -4.72 22.42
C ASN A 225 -5.36 -5.90 22.24
N GLY A 226 -5.64 -6.31 20.99
CA GLY A 226 -6.55 -7.41 20.67
C GLY A 226 -8.05 -7.07 20.76
N SER A 227 -8.41 -5.85 21.13
CA SER A 227 -9.82 -5.40 21.13
C SER A 227 -10.28 -5.07 19.72
N ARG A 228 -11.55 -5.34 19.37
CA ARG A 228 -12.10 -4.97 18.06
C ARG A 228 -11.99 -3.46 17.82
N VAL A 229 -11.55 -3.07 16.62
CA VAL A 229 -11.60 -1.67 16.20
C VAL A 229 -13.05 -1.31 16.01
N SER A 230 -13.59 -0.46 16.89
CA SER A 230 -14.94 0.08 16.71
C SER A 230 -14.88 1.16 15.64
N THR A 231 -15.05 0.77 14.37
CA THR A 231 -15.42 1.73 13.35
C THR A 231 -16.88 2.06 13.60
N THR A 232 -17.15 3.25 14.16
CA THR A 232 -18.50 3.81 14.07
C THR A 232 -18.71 4.08 12.58
N THR A 233 -19.17 3.08 11.83
CA THR A 233 -19.71 3.29 10.48
C THR A 233 -20.72 4.39 10.68
N ARG A 234 -20.38 5.60 10.22
CA ARG A 234 -21.23 6.77 10.32
C ARG A 234 -22.40 6.45 9.41
N ASP A 235 -23.42 5.82 9.99
CA ASP A 235 -24.62 5.45 9.28
C ASP A 235 -25.15 6.76 8.66
N PRO A 236 -25.14 6.90 7.33
CA PRO A 236 -25.59 8.12 6.68
C PRO A 236 -27.04 8.45 7.09
N ASN A 237 -27.82 7.43 7.49
CA ASN A 237 -29.17 7.62 8.00
C ASN A 237 -29.19 8.26 9.39
N ARG A 238 -28.25 7.92 10.30
CA ARG A 238 -28.15 8.58 11.61
C ARG A 238 -27.73 10.05 11.51
N THR A 239 -26.87 10.38 10.54
CA THR A 239 -26.43 11.77 10.32
C THR A 239 -27.58 12.62 9.77
N ALA A 240 -28.39 12.06 8.86
CA ALA A 240 -29.61 12.70 8.37
C ALA A 240 -30.70 12.84 9.44
N GLN A 241 -30.80 11.88 10.37
CA GLN A 241 -31.77 11.91 11.47
C GLN A 241 -31.38 12.91 12.57
N ALA A 242 -30.08 13.04 12.86
CA ALA A 242 -29.56 14.06 13.78
C ALA A 242 -29.77 15.48 13.23
N ALA A 243 -29.57 15.69 11.93
CA ALA A 243 -29.85 16.99 11.29
C ALA A 243 -31.35 17.35 11.35
N ARG A 244 -32.26 16.39 11.13
CA ARG A 244 -33.71 16.63 11.21
C ARG A 244 -34.24 16.87 12.62
N ASN A 245 -33.55 16.39 13.64
CA ASN A 245 -33.94 16.60 15.03
C ASN A 245 -33.35 17.89 15.64
N ALA A 246 -32.37 18.52 14.97
CA ALA A 246 -31.83 19.82 15.37
C ALA A 246 -32.67 21.00 14.84
N ASP A 247 -33.53 20.77 13.84
CA ASP A 247 -34.45 21.75 13.24
C ASP A 247 -35.89 21.70 13.82
N LYS A 248 -36.08 21.04 14.97
CA LYS A 248 -37.34 21.01 15.74
C LYS A 248 -37.13 21.57 17.13
#